data_AF-A0A9R1ACE1-F1
#
_entry.id   AF-A0A9R1ACE1-F1
#
_cell.length_a   1.000
_cell.length_b   1.000
_cell.length_c   1.000
_cell.angle_alpha   90.00
_cell.angle_beta   90.00
_cell.angle_gamma   90.00
#
_symmetry.space_group_name_H-M   'P 1'
#
loop_
_entity.id
_entity.type
_entity.pdbx_description
1 polymer ?
#
loop_
_entity_poly.entity_id
_entity_poly.type
_entity_poly.pdbx_seq_one_letter_code
_entity_poly.pdbx_strand_id
1 'polypeptide(L)'
;MSEGGLVLDMRAGAASRRLQMKLVSPGGGAAFADVPGGALWEEVLHWAVSNHGLAPASWTDYLRLTVGGTLSNGGVSGQSFRYGPQVSNVAELEVVTGEGECRVCSHSAHPDLFFAVLGGLGQFGVITRARIPLSPAPQTVKWARVVYASFAEYAADAEWLVTRPAESAFDYVEGFAFVRSDDPVNGWPSVPIPAGARFDPSLLLAGESGPLLYCLEVALYQHPHQQPDDVDERMREMMRRLKYVRGLEYAADVRYVEFLSRVNRVEEEARRSGSWAAPHPWLNLFVSARDIADFDRAVLKGMLADGVDGPMLIYPMLKSK
;
A
#
# COMPACT_ATOMS: atom_id res chain seq x y z
N MET A 1 -2.83 22.12 -13.25
CA MET A 1 -2.03 23.35 -13.03
C MET A 1 -2.99 24.46 -12.62
N SER A 2 -2.61 25.31 -11.67
CA SER A 2 -3.41 26.48 -11.30
C SER A 2 -3.30 27.52 -12.42
N GLU A 3 -4.34 27.67 -13.25
CA GLU A 3 -4.36 28.69 -14.28
C GLU A 3 -4.31 30.08 -13.62
N GLY A 4 -3.25 30.86 -13.89
CA GLY A 4 -3.02 32.18 -13.29
C GLY A 4 -2.68 32.21 -11.79
N GLY A 5 -2.41 31.05 -11.17
CA GLY A 5 -2.13 30.93 -9.72
C GLY A 5 -0.66 30.75 -9.36
N LEU A 6 -0.42 30.54 -8.06
CA LEU A 6 0.90 30.19 -7.51
C LEU A 6 0.99 28.68 -7.26
N VAL A 7 2.16 28.10 -7.55
CA VAL A 7 2.48 26.71 -7.22
C VAL A 7 3.67 26.69 -6.28
N LEU A 8 3.50 26.06 -5.11
CA LEU A 8 4.56 25.86 -4.14
C LEU A 8 5.25 24.53 -4.41
N ASP A 9 6.54 24.55 -4.78
CA ASP A 9 7.36 23.35 -4.83
C ASP A 9 7.75 22.92 -3.41
N MET A 10 6.90 22.10 -2.81
CA MET A 10 7.12 21.53 -1.47
C MET A 10 8.36 20.61 -1.41
N ARG A 11 8.90 20.19 -2.57
CA ARG A 11 10.11 19.38 -2.67
C ARG A 11 11.38 20.20 -2.93
N ALA A 12 11.34 21.52 -2.84
CA ALA A 12 12.56 22.32 -2.92
C ALA A 12 13.51 22.02 -1.73
N GLY A 13 14.80 21.80 -2.00
CA GLY A 13 15.83 21.63 -0.95
C GLY A 13 15.87 20.25 -0.26
N ALA A 14 16.13 19.16 -1.00
CA ALA A 14 16.18 17.80 -0.45
C ALA A 14 17.13 17.61 0.74
N ALA A 15 18.32 18.23 0.69
CA ALA A 15 19.26 18.23 1.81
C ALA A 15 18.68 18.91 3.05
N SER A 16 17.96 20.02 2.88
CA SER A 16 17.27 20.71 3.98
C SER A 16 16.17 19.84 4.59
N ARG A 17 15.38 19.14 3.77
CA ARG A 17 14.31 18.24 4.27
C ARG A 17 14.86 17.09 5.12
N ARG A 18 15.94 16.45 4.70
CA ARG A 18 16.56 15.36 5.49
C ARG A 18 17.06 15.85 6.85
N LEU A 19 17.60 17.07 6.92
CA LEU A 19 18.03 17.69 8.17
C LEU A 19 16.86 18.10 9.10
N GLN A 20 15.65 18.19 8.57
CA GLN A 20 14.44 18.52 9.33
C GLN A 20 13.76 17.29 9.95
N MET A 21 14.10 16.06 9.51
CA MET A 21 13.55 14.83 10.08
C MET A 21 14.11 14.59 11.48
N LYS A 22 13.24 14.32 12.46
CA LYS A 22 13.63 14.13 13.85
C LYS A 22 12.88 12.97 14.49
N LEU A 23 13.61 12.16 15.26
CA LEU A 23 13.02 11.17 16.15
C LEU A 23 12.48 11.90 17.38
N VAL A 24 11.23 11.66 17.72
CA VAL A 24 10.54 12.21 18.88
C VAL A 24 10.05 11.06 19.75
N SER A 25 10.54 10.98 20.98
CA SER A 25 10.13 9.96 21.95
C SER A 25 9.74 10.62 23.28
N PRO A 26 8.51 11.10 23.42
CA PRO A 26 8.08 11.79 24.64
C PRO A 26 8.15 10.83 25.84
N GLY A 27 9.00 11.15 26.83
CA GLY A 27 9.04 10.43 28.12
C GLY A 27 9.41 8.95 28.06
N GLY A 28 10.10 8.48 27.01
CA GLY A 28 10.45 7.05 26.84
C GLY A 28 9.30 6.16 26.36
N GLY A 29 8.20 6.75 25.91
CA GLY A 29 7.03 6.05 25.33
C GLY A 29 7.19 5.72 23.83
N ALA A 30 6.06 5.72 23.11
CA ALA A 30 6.02 5.47 21.66
C ALA A 30 6.96 6.41 20.89
N ALA A 31 7.62 5.88 19.86
CA ALA A 31 8.50 6.64 18.99
C ALA A 31 7.69 7.28 17.84
N PHE A 32 8.05 8.50 17.48
CA PHE A 32 7.46 9.22 16.36
C PHE A 32 8.56 9.83 15.48
N ALA A 33 8.24 10.09 14.22
CA ALA A 33 9.04 10.90 13.33
C ALA A 33 8.32 12.23 13.09
N ASP A 34 8.99 13.34 13.42
CA ASP A 34 8.62 14.63 12.86
C ASP A 34 9.26 14.73 11.46
N VAL A 35 8.42 14.79 10.43
CA VAL A 35 8.85 14.79 9.02
C VAL A 35 8.26 15.98 8.26
N PRO A 36 9.01 16.58 7.31
CA PRO A 36 8.47 17.65 6.46
C PRO A 36 7.31 17.15 5.58
N GLY A 37 6.29 17.97 5.38
CA GLY A 37 5.18 17.64 4.47
C GLY A 37 5.62 17.43 3.03
N GLY A 38 6.72 18.04 2.61
CA GLY A 38 7.33 17.86 1.29
C GLY A 38 8.28 16.67 1.16
N ALA A 39 8.56 15.91 2.24
CA ALA A 39 9.42 14.73 2.18
C ALA A 39 8.73 13.59 1.43
N LEU A 40 9.49 12.77 0.70
CA LEU A 40 8.97 11.54 0.11
C LEU A 40 8.92 10.42 1.15
N TRP A 41 7.92 9.54 1.07
CA TRP A 41 7.86 8.37 1.95
C TRP A 41 9.07 7.44 1.81
N GLU A 42 9.68 7.37 0.61
CA GLU A 42 10.95 6.67 0.38
C GLU A 42 12.08 7.24 1.25
N GLU A 43 12.18 8.56 1.38
CA GLU A 43 13.17 9.23 2.23
C GLU A 43 12.91 8.95 3.72
N VAL A 44 11.63 8.99 4.12
CA VAL A 44 11.20 8.69 5.50
C VAL A 44 11.51 7.24 5.87
N LEU A 45 11.24 6.28 4.97
CA LEU A 45 11.55 4.86 5.16
C LEU A 45 13.05 4.65 5.40
N HIS A 46 13.88 5.15 4.49
CA HIS A 46 15.33 4.98 4.61
C HIS A 46 15.90 5.66 5.85
N TRP A 47 15.46 6.88 6.16
CA TRP A 47 15.90 7.59 7.35
C TRP A 47 15.52 6.84 8.64
N ALA A 48 14.28 6.38 8.77
CA ALA A 48 13.80 5.71 9.97
C ALA A 48 14.47 4.34 10.16
N VAL A 49 14.58 3.54 9.09
CA VAL A 49 15.14 2.19 9.17
C VAL A 49 16.64 2.24 9.39
N SER A 50 17.38 3.00 8.57
CA SER A 50 18.85 2.98 8.62
C SER A 50 19.43 3.67 9.86
N ASN A 51 18.77 4.70 10.39
CA ASN A 51 19.30 5.46 11.53
C ASN A 51 18.75 4.99 12.88
N HIS A 52 17.56 4.39 12.89
CA HIS A 52 16.82 4.12 14.13
C HIS A 52 16.27 2.69 14.24
N GLY A 53 16.31 1.88 13.18
CA GLY A 53 15.70 0.54 13.20
C GLY A 53 14.18 0.58 13.36
N LEU A 54 13.55 1.69 12.96
CA LEU A 54 12.12 1.94 13.09
C LEU A 54 11.48 2.19 11.72
N ALA A 55 10.15 2.05 11.64
CA ALA A 55 9.39 2.33 10.44
C ALA A 55 7.95 2.77 10.75
N PRO A 56 7.32 3.61 9.88
CA PRO A 56 5.87 3.76 9.84
C PRO A 56 5.15 2.42 9.64
N ALA A 57 3.92 2.33 10.13
CA ALA A 57 3.10 1.12 10.06
C ALA A 57 2.15 1.05 8.86
N SER A 58 1.75 2.21 8.30
CA SER A 58 0.87 2.31 7.13
C SER A 58 1.57 3.01 5.97
N TRP A 59 1.41 2.46 4.76
CA TRP A 59 2.15 2.86 3.56
C TRP A 59 1.22 3.16 2.38
N THR A 60 1.84 3.56 1.27
CA THR A 60 1.31 3.51 -0.09
C THR A 60 2.19 2.57 -0.90
N ASP A 61 1.66 1.96 -1.96
CA ASP A 61 2.46 1.02 -2.77
C ASP A 61 3.64 1.71 -3.46
N TYR A 62 3.44 2.96 -3.84
CA TYR A 62 4.46 3.82 -4.42
C TYR A 62 4.98 4.82 -3.39
N LEU A 63 6.28 4.79 -3.10
CA LEU A 63 6.89 5.56 -2.02
C LEU A 63 7.41 6.95 -2.42
N ARG A 64 7.47 7.26 -3.71
CA ARG A 64 7.87 8.61 -4.19
C ARG A 64 6.70 9.58 -4.24
N LEU A 65 5.82 9.46 -3.27
CA LEU A 65 4.74 10.40 -2.95
C LEU A 65 5.13 11.22 -1.73
N THR A 66 4.70 12.47 -1.67
CA THR A 66 5.01 13.34 -0.53
C THR A 66 4.12 13.02 0.67
N VAL A 67 4.65 13.21 1.88
CA VAL A 67 3.91 13.02 3.14
C VAL A 67 2.63 13.87 3.12
N GLY A 68 2.74 15.18 2.90
CA GLY A 68 1.59 16.08 2.88
C GLY A 68 0.58 15.77 1.75
N GLY A 69 1.06 15.28 0.60
CA GLY A 69 0.18 14.90 -0.52
C GLY A 69 -0.70 13.70 -0.19
N THR A 70 -0.10 12.64 0.33
CA THR A 70 -0.84 11.43 0.74
C THR A 70 -1.77 11.68 1.93
N LEU A 71 -1.32 12.44 2.94
CA LEU A 71 -2.14 12.82 4.10
C LEU A 71 -3.31 13.75 3.72
N SER A 72 -3.21 14.47 2.60
CA SER A 72 -4.33 15.25 2.06
C SER A 72 -5.38 14.40 1.32
N ASN A 73 -5.14 13.10 1.12
CA ASN A 73 -6.06 12.19 0.43
C ASN A 73 -6.52 11.04 1.34
N GLY A 74 -5.58 10.23 1.81
CA GLY A 74 -5.83 9.05 2.63
C GLY A 74 -4.55 8.26 2.87
N GLY A 75 -3.89 7.83 1.79
CA GLY A 75 -2.68 7.01 1.84
C GLY A 75 -2.98 5.56 2.23
N VAL A 76 -3.24 4.72 1.23
CA VAL A 76 -3.74 3.35 1.39
C VAL A 76 -2.76 2.35 0.77
N SER A 77 -2.61 1.20 1.41
CA SER A 77 -1.90 0.01 0.93
C SER A 77 -2.36 -1.20 1.76
N GLY A 78 -1.79 -2.38 1.52
CA GLY A 78 -2.15 -3.63 2.18
C GLY A 78 -1.96 -3.69 3.70
N GLN A 79 -1.39 -2.68 4.36
CA GLN A 79 -1.37 -2.60 5.84
C GLN A 79 -2.60 -1.89 6.42
N SER A 80 -3.39 -1.19 5.59
CA SER A 80 -4.47 -0.33 6.05
C SER A 80 -5.61 -1.09 6.73
N PHE A 81 -5.82 -2.36 6.43
CA PHE A 81 -6.80 -3.18 7.17
C PHE A 81 -6.42 -3.40 8.64
N ARG A 82 -5.13 -3.26 8.99
CA ARG A 82 -4.62 -3.48 10.35
C ARG A 82 -4.44 -2.17 11.11
N TYR A 83 -3.84 -1.18 10.45
CA TYR A 83 -3.42 0.09 11.06
C TYR A 83 -4.23 1.31 10.60
N GLY A 84 -5.19 1.13 9.70
CA GLY A 84 -5.86 2.24 9.02
C GLY A 84 -4.98 2.86 7.94
N PRO A 85 -5.52 3.78 7.12
CA PRO A 85 -4.74 4.55 6.16
C PRO A 85 -3.70 5.46 6.84
N GLN A 86 -2.80 6.08 6.08
CA GLN A 86 -1.79 7.01 6.60
C GLN A 86 -2.42 8.17 7.39
N VAL A 87 -3.61 8.65 6.98
CA VAL A 87 -4.35 9.68 7.72
C VAL A 87 -4.79 9.25 9.13
N SER A 88 -4.97 7.95 9.38
CA SER A 88 -5.21 7.41 10.73
C SER A 88 -3.93 7.32 11.58
N ASN A 89 -2.76 7.51 10.96
CA ASN A 89 -1.44 7.34 11.55
C ASN A 89 -0.69 8.68 11.64
N VAL A 90 -1.34 9.69 12.22
CA VAL A 90 -0.76 11.01 12.46
C VAL A 90 -1.09 11.47 13.88
N ALA A 91 -0.08 11.91 14.63
CA ALA A 91 -0.27 12.42 15.99
C ALA A 91 -0.45 13.94 16.03
N GLU A 92 0.20 14.66 15.13
CA GLU A 92 0.26 16.12 15.10
C GLU A 92 0.64 16.61 13.70
N LEU A 93 0.13 17.78 13.31
CA LEU A 93 0.47 18.48 12.08
C LEU A 93 0.90 19.92 12.39
N GLU A 94 1.82 20.43 11.60
CA GLU A 94 2.01 21.88 11.42
C GLU A 94 1.43 22.26 10.05
N VAL A 95 0.56 23.26 10.04
CA VAL A 95 -0.22 23.67 8.88
C VAL A 95 -0.14 25.18 8.72
N VAL A 96 0.14 25.65 7.50
CA VAL A 96 -0.07 27.03 7.10
C VAL A 96 -1.45 27.15 6.48
N THR A 97 -2.37 27.87 7.13
CA THR A 97 -3.77 28.00 6.67
C THR A 97 -3.89 28.91 5.45
N GLY A 98 -5.09 28.97 4.85
CA GLY A 98 -5.40 29.91 3.77
C GLY A 98 -5.24 31.40 4.14
N GLU A 99 -5.22 31.71 5.45
CA GLU A 99 -4.98 33.06 5.98
C GLU A 99 -3.48 33.35 6.15
N GLY A 100 -2.60 32.38 5.88
CA GLY A 100 -1.15 32.49 6.04
C GLY A 100 -0.66 32.26 7.47
N GLU A 101 -1.53 31.80 8.38
CA GLU A 101 -1.15 31.53 9.76
C GLU A 101 -0.55 30.14 9.93
N CYS A 102 0.58 30.04 10.64
CA CYS A 102 1.16 28.76 11.02
C CYS A 102 0.51 28.26 12.32
N ARG A 103 -0.16 27.11 12.25
CA ARG A 103 -0.85 26.47 13.36
C ARG A 103 -0.32 25.05 13.56
N VAL A 104 -0.12 24.66 14.81
CA VAL A 104 0.12 23.26 15.18
C VAL A 104 -1.20 22.66 15.65
N CYS A 105 -1.62 21.55 15.05
CA CYS A 105 -2.88 20.89 15.37
C CYS A 105 -2.70 19.39 15.62
N SER A 106 -3.59 18.83 16.44
CA SER A 106 -3.61 17.43 16.89
C SER A 106 -5.02 17.06 17.34
N HIS A 107 -5.21 15.86 17.88
CA HIS A 107 -6.47 15.45 18.51
C HIS A 107 -6.89 16.35 19.68
N SER A 108 -5.95 17.02 20.35
CA SER A 108 -6.23 17.84 21.55
C SER A 108 -5.95 19.34 21.35
N ALA A 109 -5.30 19.74 20.26
CA ALA A 109 -5.03 21.13 19.93
C ALA A 109 -5.56 21.46 18.53
N HIS A 110 -6.47 22.43 18.40
CA HIS A 110 -7.14 22.75 17.13
C HIS A 110 -7.67 21.50 16.37
N PRO A 111 -8.47 20.64 17.02
CA PRO A 111 -8.91 19.36 16.44
C PRO A 111 -9.68 19.52 15.13
N ASP A 112 -10.49 20.58 15.02
CA ASP A 112 -11.25 20.86 13.80
C ASP A 112 -10.32 21.06 12.59
N LEU A 113 -9.22 21.79 12.75
CA LEU A 113 -8.21 21.96 11.70
C LEU A 113 -7.47 20.64 11.41
N PHE A 114 -7.11 19.90 12.45
CA PHE A 114 -6.42 18.62 12.32
C PHE A 114 -7.22 17.63 11.47
N PHE A 115 -8.49 17.42 11.79
CA PHE A 115 -9.36 16.51 11.04
C PHE A 115 -9.79 17.06 9.68
N ALA A 116 -9.94 18.38 9.52
CA ALA A 116 -10.26 18.97 8.22
C ALA A 116 -9.11 18.79 7.22
N VAL A 117 -7.85 18.91 7.66
CA VAL A 117 -6.67 18.81 6.79
C VAL A 117 -6.39 17.37 6.36
N LEU A 118 -6.60 16.38 7.23
CA LEU A 118 -6.44 14.95 6.92
C LEU A 118 -7.52 14.48 5.93
N GLY A 119 -7.13 14.09 4.72
CA GLY A 119 -8.07 13.80 3.63
C GLY A 119 -8.74 15.06 3.05
N GLY A 120 -8.29 16.26 3.44
CA GLY A 120 -8.92 17.53 3.10
C GLY A 120 -8.61 18.09 1.71
N LEU A 121 -7.94 17.32 0.85
CA LEU A 121 -7.59 17.70 -0.54
C LEU A 121 -6.86 19.05 -0.65
N GLY A 122 -6.06 19.39 0.38
CA GLY A 122 -5.31 20.65 0.46
C GLY A 122 -6.18 21.91 0.61
N GLN A 123 -7.48 21.79 0.92
CA GLN A 123 -8.42 22.92 0.95
C GLN A 123 -8.24 23.84 2.16
N PHE A 124 -7.72 23.31 3.27
CA PHE A 124 -7.71 24.01 4.56
C PHE A 124 -6.32 24.53 4.97
N GLY A 125 -5.29 24.22 4.18
CA GLY A 125 -3.93 24.67 4.41
C GLY A 125 -2.87 23.72 3.87
N VAL A 126 -1.62 24.17 3.94
CA VAL A 126 -0.44 23.42 3.52
C VAL A 126 0.18 22.73 4.73
N ILE A 127 0.26 21.40 4.70
CA ILE A 127 0.99 20.63 5.72
C ILE A 127 2.49 20.89 5.54
N THR A 128 3.13 21.55 6.50
CA THR A 128 4.57 21.80 6.52
C THR A 128 5.33 20.73 7.30
N ARG A 129 4.72 20.13 8.33
CA ARG A 129 5.28 19.02 9.12
C ARG A 129 4.18 18.07 9.57
N ALA A 130 4.50 16.79 9.65
CA ALA A 130 3.66 15.77 10.28
C ALA A 130 4.45 14.97 11.32
N ARG A 131 3.80 14.61 12.44
CA ARG A 131 4.31 13.67 13.43
C ARG A 131 3.70 12.29 13.20
N ILE A 132 4.52 11.36 12.71
CA ILE A 132 4.11 10.01 12.29
C ILE A 132 4.55 8.99 13.35
N PRO A 133 3.68 8.09 13.83
CA PRO A 133 4.08 7.03 14.75
C PRO A 133 5.02 6.04 14.07
N LEU A 134 6.00 5.55 14.83
CA LEU A 134 6.98 4.58 14.40
C LEU A 134 6.92 3.32 15.26
N SER A 135 7.23 2.18 14.66
CA SER A 135 7.37 0.88 15.33
C SER A 135 8.67 0.19 14.90
N PRO A 136 9.15 -0.82 15.64
CA PRO A 136 10.32 -1.59 15.24
C PRO A 136 10.20 -2.10 13.80
N ALA A 137 11.20 -1.78 12.96
CA ALA A 137 11.20 -2.20 11.57
C ALA A 137 11.38 -3.73 11.47
N PRO A 138 10.58 -4.42 10.64
CA PRO A 138 10.90 -5.78 10.22
C PRO A 138 12.24 -5.84 9.48
N GLN A 139 12.94 -6.97 9.55
CA GLN A 139 14.16 -7.20 8.78
C GLN A 139 13.84 -7.76 7.40
N THR A 140 13.02 -8.80 7.37
CA THR A 140 12.64 -9.55 6.16
C THR A 140 11.13 -9.70 6.08
N VAL A 141 10.68 -10.01 4.86
CA VAL A 141 9.28 -10.20 4.52
C VAL A 141 9.17 -11.52 3.76
N LYS A 142 8.31 -12.41 4.27
CA LYS A 142 7.81 -13.57 3.53
C LYS A 142 6.65 -13.09 2.67
N TRP A 143 6.87 -12.96 1.37
CA TRP A 143 5.89 -12.43 0.42
C TRP A 143 5.34 -13.56 -0.44
N ALA A 144 4.01 -13.67 -0.57
CA ALA A 144 3.40 -14.61 -1.50
C ALA A 144 2.26 -14.02 -2.33
N ARG A 145 2.07 -14.66 -3.48
CA ARG A 145 0.97 -14.48 -4.41
C ARG A 145 0.34 -15.83 -4.68
N VAL A 146 -0.99 -15.89 -4.62
CA VAL A 146 -1.76 -17.10 -4.96
C VAL A 146 -2.93 -16.77 -5.85
N VAL A 147 -3.27 -17.70 -6.75
CA VAL A 147 -4.21 -17.46 -7.84
C VAL A 147 -5.56 -18.11 -7.58
N TYR A 148 -6.64 -17.37 -7.81
CA TYR A 148 -8.02 -17.85 -7.76
C TYR A 148 -8.65 -17.74 -9.15
N ALA A 149 -9.43 -18.75 -9.50
CA ALA A 149 -10.30 -18.72 -10.67
C ALA A 149 -11.67 -18.09 -10.40
N SER A 150 -12.10 -18.11 -9.13
CA SER A 150 -13.40 -17.61 -8.68
C SER A 150 -13.24 -16.33 -7.88
N PHE A 151 -13.94 -15.26 -8.31
CA PHE A 151 -14.01 -14.01 -7.55
C PHE A 151 -14.63 -14.22 -6.16
N ALA A 152 -15.65 -15.07 -6.06
CA ALA A 152 -16.34 -15.31 -4.80
C ALA A 152 -15.43 -15.98 -3.76
N GLU A 153 -14.57 -16.91 -4.19
CA GLU A 153 -13.60 -17.54 -3.29
C GLU A 153 -12.47 -16.59 -2.93
N TYR A 154 -11.94 -15.86 -3.92
CA TYR A 154 -10.95 -14.81 -3.72
C TYR A 154 -11.42 -13.77 -2.69
N ALA A 155 -12.62 -13.21 -2.87
CA ALA A 155 -13.17 -12.19 -2.00
C ALA A 155 -13.44 -12.73 -0.59
N ALA A 156 -14.02 -13.93 -0.47
CA ALA A 156 -14.27 -14.56 0.83
C ALA A 156 -12.98 -14.81 1.60
N ASP A 157 -11.94 -15.30 0.93
CA ASP A 157 -10.65 -15.58 1.56
C ASP A 157 -9.91 -14.27 1.91
N ALA A 158 -9.95 -13.26 1.05
CA ALA A 158 -9.39 -11.93 1.35
C ALA A 158 -10.07 -11.29 2.57
N GLU A 159 -11.41 -11.32 2.64
CA GLU A 159 -12.19 -10.80 3.78
C GLU A 159 -11.90 -11.59 5.06
N TRP A 160 -11.79 -12.92 4.95
CA TRP A 160 -11.44 -13.78 6.08
C TRP A 160 -10.05 -13.45 6.63
N LEU A 161 -9.07 -13.14 5.77
CA LEU A 161 -7.72 -12.77 6.19
C LEU A 161 -7.67 -11.43 6.92
N VAL A 162 -8.37 -10.41 6.41
CA VAL A 162 -8.33 -9.08 7.05
C VAL A 162 -9.13 -9.00 8.35
N THR A 163 -10.03 -9.96 8.61
CA THR A 163 -10.82 -10.05 9.85
C THR A 163 -10.19 -10.93 10.93
N ARG A 164 -8.99 -11.48 10.68
CA ARG A 164 -8.26 -12.27 11.67
C ARG A 164 -7.82 -11.44 12.88
N PRO A 165 -7.77 -12.04 14.09
CA PRO A 165 -7.05 -11.46 15.23
C PRO A 165 -5.59 -11.17 14.88
N ALA A 166 -5.03 -10.09 15.43
CA ALA A 166 -3.73 -9.53 15.04
C ALA A 166 -2.55 -10.52 15.16
N GLU A 167 -2.63 -11.47 16.09
CA GLU A 167 -1.67 -12.56 16.32
C GLU A 167 -1.69 -13.64 15.22
N SER A 168 -2.79 -13.72 14.47
CA SER A 168 -3.05 -14.72 13.42
C SER A 168 -3.43 -14.06 12.08
N ALA A 169 -3.10 -12.79 11.91
CA ALA A 169 -3.33 -12.02 10.69
C ALA A 169 -2.03 -11.88 9.90
N PHE A 170 -2.15 -11.70 8.58
CA PHE A 170 -1.02 -11.23 7.78
C PHE A 170 -0.63 -9.81 8.20
N ASP A 171 0.57 -9.37 7.84
CA ASP A 171 1.00 -7.98 8.05
C ASP A 171 0.65 -7.10 6.83
N TYR A 172 0.37 -7.73 5.70
CA TYR A 172 -0.05 -7.10 4.45
C TYR A 172 -1.03 -8.02 3.70
N VAL A 173 -2.13 -7.46 3.20
CA VAL A 173 -3.10 -8.15 2.32
C VAL A 173 -3.52 -7.20 1.20
N GLU A 174 -3.29 -7.59 -0.04
CA GLU A 174 -3.83 -6.96 -1.25
C GLU A 174 -4.31 -8.02 -2.23
N GLY A 175 -4.76 -7.57 -3.39
CA GLY A 175 -4.97 -8.42 -4.53
C GLY A 175 -5.24 -7.62 -5.79
N PHE A 176 -5.31 -8.33 -6.90
CA PHE A 176 -5.63 -7.74 -8.19
C PHE A 176 -6.30 -8.75 -9.09
N ALA A 177 -7.16 -8.27 -9.98
CA ALA A 177 -7.61 -9.02 -11.13
C ALA A 177 -6.58 -8.90 -12.27
N PHE A 178 -6.46 -9.96 -13.07
CA PHE A 178 -5.62 -9.98 -14.25
C PHE A 178 -6.26 -10.83 -15.35
N VAL A 179 -5.91 -10.55 -16.60
CA VAL A 179 -6.49 -11.22 -17.77
C VAL A 179 -6.00 -12.66 -17.83
N ARG A 180 -6.90 -13.59 -18.15
CA ARG A 180 -6.59 -15.01 -18.36
C ARG A 180 -5.91 -15.21 -19.73
N SER A 181 -4.73 -14.63 -19.91
CA SER A 181 -3.97 -14.64 -21.16
C SER A 181 -2.45 -14.63 -20.92
N ASP A 182 -1.68 -14.89 -21.97
CA ASP A 182 -0.22 -14.76 -22.00
C ASP A 182 0.29 -13.34 -22.30
N ASP A 183 -0.62 -12.36 -22.39
CA ASP A 183 -0.26 -10.93 -22.47
C ASP A 183 0.71 -10.55 -21.34
N PRO A 184 1.89 -9.98 -21.63
CA PRO A 184 2.93 -9.75 -20.64
C PRO A 184 2.62 -8.64 -19.62
N VAL A 185 1.65 -7.77 -19.90
CA VAL A 185 1.29 -6.60 -19.09
C VAL A 185 0.03 -6.89 -18.26
N ASN A 186 -1.01 -7.35 -18.94
CA ASN A 186 -2.34 -7.56 -18.37
C ASN A 186 -2.57 -9.01 -17.93
N GLY A 187 -1.80 -9.95 -18.47
CA GLY A 187 -2.02 -11.38 -18.32
C GLY A 187 -1.28 -12.02 -17.16
N TRP A 188 -1.27 -13.35 -17.14
CA TRP A 188 -0.62 -14.15 -16.11
C TRP A 188 0.91 -13.97 -15.97
N PRO A 189 1.69 -13.47 -16.96
CA PRO A 189 3.11 -13.17 -16.74
C PRO A 189 3.37 -12.07 -15.69
N SER A 190 2.36 -11.25 -15.36
CA SER A 190 2.45 -10.21 -14.32
C SER A 190 2.41 -10.73 -12.88
N VAL A 191 2.04 -12.01 -12.68
CA VAL A 191 1.79 -12.61 -11.37
C VAL A 191 3.06 -13.15 -10.69
N PRO A 192 3.90 -13.98 -11.35
CA PRO A 192 4.91 -14.77 -10.64
C PRO A 192 5.99 -13.95 -9.93
N ILE A 193 6.37 -14.45 -8.77
CA ILE A 193 7.51 -13.98 -7.97
C ILE A 193 8.29 -15.19 -7.45
N PRO A 194 9.61 -15.11 -7.25
CA PRO A 194 10.51 -14.04 -7.69
C PRO A 194 10.70 -14.03 -9.22
N ALA A 195 11.52 -13.11 -9.73
CA ALA A 195 11.84 -13.03 -11.15
C ALA A 195 12.36 -14.39 -11.67
N GLY A 196 11.83 -14.83 -12.81
CA GLY A 196 12.13 -16.13 -13.42
C GLY A 196 11.13 -17.24 -13.09
N ALA A 197 10.28 -17.06 -12.07
CA ALA A 197 9.12 -17.93 -11.87
C ALA A 197 8.16 -17.86 -13.07
N ARG A 198 7.48 -18.97 -13.37
CA ARG A 198 6.58 -19.08 -14.52
C ARG A 198 5.18 -19.46 -14.07
N PHE A 199 4.20 -18.93 -14.79
CA PHE A 199 2.82 -19.35 -14.65
C PHE A 199 2.58 -20.62 -15.47
N ASP A 200 1.95 -21.63 -14.86
CA ASP A 200 1.54 -22.86 -15.54
C ASP A 200 0.03 -22.84 -15.79
N PRO A 201 -0.43 -22.42 -16.98
CA PRO A 201 -1.86 -22.34 -17.28
C PRO A 201 -2.54 -23.70 -17.35
N SER A 202 -1.79 -24.82 -17.40
CA SER A 202 -2.38 -26.17 -17.41
C SER A 202 -3.01 -26.58 -16.09
N LEU A 203 -2.69 -25.87 -14.99
CA LEU A 203 -3.28 -26.07 -13.67
C LEU A 203 -4.68 -25.46 -13.53
N LEU A 204 -5.11 -24.63 -14.48
CA LEU A 204 -6.47 -24.10 -14.51
C LEU A 204 -7.44 -25.19 -14.99
N LEU A 205 -8.53 -25.41 -14.26
CA LEU A 205 -9.46 -26.50 -14.56
C LEU A 205 -10.19 -26.27 -15.89
N ALA A 206 -10.26 -27.32 -16.72
CA ALA A 206 -11.04 -27.31 -17.95
C ALA A 206 -12.53 -27.09 -17.63
N GLY A 207 -13.07 -25.94 -18.03
CA GLY A 207 -14.48 -25.56 -17.79
C GLY A 207 -14.67 -24.33 -16.89
N GLU A 208 -13.63 -23.89 -16.16
CA GLU A 208 -13.64 -22.59 -15.50
C GLU A 208 -13.58 -21.48 -16.54
N SER A 209 -14.74 -20.91 -16.83
CA SER A 209 -14.95 -19.90 -17.86
C SER A 209 -14.96 -18.52 -17.23
N GLY A 210 -14.07 -17.65 -17.69
CA GLY A 210 -14.03 -16.25 -17.30
C GLY A 210 -12.83 -15.53 -17.89
N PRO A 211 -12.97 -14.25 -18.30
CA PRO A 211 -11.87 -13.50 -18.90
C PRO A 211 -10.76 -13.16 -17.90
N LEU A 212 -11.06 -13.21 -16.60
CA LEU A 212 -10.16 -12.80 -15.53
C LEU A 212 -9.86 -13.94 -14.54
N LEU A 213 -8.69 -13.83 -13.94
CA LEU A 213 -8.24 -14.53 -12.74
C LEU A 213 -7.96 -13.48 -11.64
N TYR A 214 -7.83 -13.93 -10.40
CA TYR A 214 -7.55 -13.06 -9.25
C TYR A 214 -6.29 -13.51 -8.54
N CYS A 215 -5.42 -12.59 -8.21
CA CYS A 215 -4.26 -12.83 -7.37
C CYS A 215 -4.54 -12.26 -5.99
N LEU A 216 -4.40 -13.08 -4.95
CA LEU A 216 -4.31 -12.64 -3.57
C LEU A 216 -2.84 -12.48 -3.22
N GLU A 217 -2.45 -11.30 -2.76
CA GLU A 217 -1.08 -10.97 -2.39
C GLU A 217 -1.00 -10.76 -0.88
N VAL A 218 -0.12 -11.49 -0.21
CA VAL A 218 0.01 -11.48 1.25
C VAL A 218 1.46 -11.39 1.67
N ALA A 219 1.69 -10.82 2.86
CA ALA A 219 3.03 -10.82 3.44
C ALA A 219 3.02 -11.01 4.97
N LEU A 220 4.03 -11.73 5.47
CA LEU A 220 4.37 -11.79 6.89
C LEU A 220 5.71 -11.12 7.14
N TYR A 221 5.75 -10.30 8.18
CA TYR A 221 6.94 -9.57 8.60
C TYR A 221 7.69 -10.37 9.65
N GLN A 222 9.00 -10.44 9.47
CA GLN A 222 9.91 -11.08 10.42
C GLN A 222 10.73 -10.02 11.14
N HIS A 223 10.59 -9.97 12.46
CA HIS A 223 11.35 -9.09 13.34
C HIS A 223 12.62 -9.77 13.86
N PRO A 224 13.65 -9.00 14.27
CA PRO A 224 14.96 -9.53 14.67
C PRO A 224 14.95 -10.62 15.76
N HIS A 225 13.91 -10.67 16.59
CA HIS A 225 13.79 -11.59 17.73
C HIS A 225 12.98 -12.86 17.42
N GLN A 226 12.42 -12.98 16.21
CA GLN A 226 11.62 -14.14 15.80
C GLN A 226 12.48 -15.14 15.02
N GLN A 227 12.27 -16.43 15.25
CA GLN A 227 12.95 -17.46 14.45
C GLN A 227 12.33 -17.54 13.05
N PRO A 228 13.13 -17.75 11.98
CA PRO A 228 12.60 -17.88 10.62
C PRO A 228 11.56 -19.00 10.48
N ASP A 229 11.81 -20.15 11.13
CA ASP A 229 10.94 -21.33 11.05
C ASP A 229 9.52 -21.06 11.57
N ASP A 230 9.38 -20.19 12.58
CA ASP A 230 8.09 -19.78 13.14
C ASP A 230 7.23 -19.05 12.09
N VAL A 231 7.86 -18.17 11.29
CA VAL A 231 7.15 -17.37 10.27
C VAL A 231 6.73 -18.27 9.11
N ASP A 232 7.60 -19.21 8.72
CA ASP A 232 7.30 -20.18 7.66
C ASP A 232 6.18 -21.15 8.06
N GLU A 233 6.17 -21.61 9.31
CA GLU A 233 5.08 -22.44 9.83
C GLU A 233 3.75 -21.68 9.86
N ARG A 234 3.76 -20.45 10.37
CA ARG A 234 2.57 -19.59 10.40
C ARG A 234 2.03 -19.32 8.99
N MET A 235 2.92 -19.01 8.05
CA MET A 235 2.53 -18.83 6.65
C MET A 235 1.88 -20.08 6.07
N ARG A 236 2.48 -21.26 6.24
CA ARG A 236 1.89 -22.52 5.79
C ARG A 236 0.53 -22.78 6.41
N GLU A 237 0.35 -22.55 7.71
CA GLU A 237 -0.93 -22.78 8.39
C GLU A 237 -2.03 -21.87 7.83
N MET A 238 -1.73 -20.58 7.67
CA MET A 238 -2.68 -19.59 7.16
C MET A 238 -3.05 -19.87 5.70
N MET A 239 -2.06 -20.18 4.86
CA MET A 239 -2.26 -20.49 3.44
C MET A 239 -3.02 -21.81 3.22
N ARG A 240 -2.89 -22.80 4.12
CA ARG A 240 -3.55 -24.11 3.99
C ARG A 240 -5.07 -24.02 3.90
N ARG A 241 -5.68 -23.03 4.58
CA ARG A 241 -7.13 -22.86 4.66
C ARG A 241 -7.73 -22.16 3.44
N LEU A 242 -6.88 -21.53 2.63
CA LEU A 242 -7.28 -20.78 1.46
C LEU A 242 -7.62 -21.71 0.28
N LYS A 243 -8.49 -21.23 -0.61
CA LYS A 243 -9.12 -21.98 -1.71
C LYS A 243 -8.49 -21.70 -3.08
N TYR A 244 -7.35 -21.02 -3.11
CA TYR A 244 -6.62 -20.74 -4.34
C TYR A 244 -6.27 -22.04 -5.11
N VAL A 245 -5.97 -21.92 -6.40
CA VAL A 245 -5.58 -23.02 -7.29
C VAL A 245 -4.22 -23.59 -6.85
N ARG A 246 -4.20 -24.85 -6.43
CA ARG A 246 -2.97 -25.53 -5.98
C ARG A 246 -1.96 -25.65 -7.12
N GLY A 247 -0.70 -25.37 -6.83
CA GLY A 247 0.39 -25.29 -7.80
C GLY A 247 0.61 -23.90 -8.39
N LEU A 248 -0.33 -22.95 -8.20
CA LEU A 248 -0.19 -21.55 -8.58
C LEU A 248 0.10 -20.66 -7.36
N GLU A 249 1.06 -21.10 -6.55
CA GLU A 249 1.64 -20.33 -5.45
C GLU A 249 3.03 -19.82 -5.79
N TYR A 250 3.26 -18.54 -5.54
CA TYR A 250 4.53 -17.87 -5.75
C TYR A 250 4.95 -17.24 -4.43
N ALA A 251 6.20 -17.46 -4.03
CA ALA A 251 6.70 -16.91 -2.78
C ALA A 251 8.14 -16.45 -2.92
N ALA A 252 8.49 -15.38 -2.21
CA ALA A 252 9.83 -14.83 -2.15
C ALA A 252 10.14 -14.31 -0.74
N ASP A 253 11.40 -14.49 -0.34
CA ASP A 253 11.95 -13.90 0.88
C ASP A 253 12.76 -12.67 0.48
N VAL A 254 12.32 -11.50 0.93
CA VAL A 254 12.95 -10.23 0.58
C VAL A 254 13.21 -9.39 1.81
N ARG A 255 14.10 -8.39 1.71
CA ARG A 255 14.30 -7.41 2.79
C ARG A 255 13.07 -6.51 2.89
N TYR A 256 12.74 -6.05 4.10
CA TYR A 256 11.58 -5.17 4.33
C TYR A 256 11.57 -3.92 3.45
N VAL A 257 12.72 -3.24 3.33
CA VAL A 257 12.87 -2.07 2.46
C VAL A 257 12.71 -2.45 0.98
N GLU A 258 13.16 -3.62 0.56
CA GLU A 258 12.98 -4.09 -0.82
C GLU A 258 11.51 -4.38 -1.14
N PHE A 259 10.77 -5.00 -0.20
CA PHE A 259 9.34 -5.22 -0.33
C PHE A 259 8.57 -3.91 -0.48
N LEU A 260 8.85 -2.91 0.36
CA LEU A 260 8.16 -1.61 0.29
C LEU A 260 8.55 -0.80 -0.97
N SER A 261 9.77 -0.95 -1.46
CA SER A 261 10.23 -0.29 -2.70
C SER A 261 9.95 -1.10 -3.97
N ARG A 262 9.12 -2.16 -3.93
CA ARG A 262 8.89 -3.08 -5.06
C ARG A 262 8.40 -2.37 -6.34
N VAL A 263 7.63 -1.29 -6.21
CA VAL A 263 7.10 -0.52 -7.35
C VAL A 263 8.18 0.32 -8.05
N ASN A 264 9.35 0.54 -7.45
CA ASN A 264 10.47 1.22 -8.13
C ASN A 264 10.92 0.48 -9.40
N ARG A 265 10.88 -0.87 -9.39
CA ARG A 265 11.19 -1.68 -10.59
C ARG A 265 10.16 -1.45 -11.71
N VAL A 266 8.88 -1.34 -11.34
CA VAL A 266 7.77 -1.04 -12.27
C VAL A 266 7.93 0.36 -12.87
N GLU A 267 8.27 1.36 -12.04
CA GLU A 267 8.59 2.71 -12.53
C GLU A 267 9.77 2.69 -13.52
N GLU A 268 10.85 2.00 -13.18
CA GLU A 268 12.03 1.92 -14.05
C GLU A 268 11.70 1.30 -15.41
N GLU A 269 10.91 0.23 -15.43
CA GLU A 269 10.46 -0.41 -16.67
C GLU A 269 9.53 0.50 -17.48
N ALA A 270 8.54 1.12 -16.84
CA ALA A 270 7.64 2.08 -17.47
C ALA A 270 8.38 3.30 -18.03
N ARG A 271 9.46 3.75 -17.38
CA ARG A 271 10.34 4.81 -17.91
C ARG A 271 11.11 4.35 -19.15
N ARG A 272 11.59 3.10 -19.17
CA ARG A 272 12.29 2.53 -20.33
C ARG A 272 11.37 2.35 -21.54
N SER A 273 10.12 1.96 -21.32
CA SER A 273 9.11 1.83 -22.39
C SER A 273 8.48 3.17 -22.81
N GLY A 274 8.70 4.23 -22.03
CA GLY A 274 8.12 5.56 -22.24
C GLY A 274 6.71 5.72 -21.69
N SER A 275 6.08 4.66 -21.17
CA SER A 275 4.72 4.72 -20.61
C SER A 275 4.64 5.59 -19.35
N TRP A 276 5.71 5.71 -18.56
CA TRP A 276 5.72 6.53 -17.34
C TRP A 276 5.44 8.02 -17.58
N ALA A 277 5.79 8.55 -18.75
CA ALA A 277 5.55 9.95 -19.11
C ALA A 277 4.24 10.15 -19.90
N ALA A 278 3.54 9.06 -20.23
CA ALA A 278 2.28 9.09 -20.95
C ALA A 278 1.10 9.49 -20.02
N PRO A 279 -0.09 9.78 -20.57
CA PRO A 279 -1.29 9.94 -19.76
C PRO A 279 -1.64 8.67 -18.98
N HIS A 280 -1.99 8.83 -17.69
CA HIS A 280 -2.43 7.74 -16.81
C HIS A 280 -3.87 8.02 -16.34
N PRO A 281 -4.90 7.66 -17.12
CA PRO A 281 -6.30 7.89 -16.78
C PRO A 281 -6.79 6.89 -15.73
N TRP A 282 -6.12 6.85 -14.57
CA TRP A 282 -6.42 5.91 -13.49
C TRP A 282 -7.79 6.15 -12.88
N LEU A 283 -8.46 5.06 -12.53
CA LEU A 283 -9.70 5.05 -11.76
C LEU A 283 -9.42 4.45 -10.38
N ASN A 284 -9.68 5.21 -9.33
CA ASN A 284 -9.54 4.77 -7.94
C ASN A 284 -10.86 5.04 -7.22
N LEU A 285 -11.40 4.02 -6.54
CA LEU A 285 -12.67 4.14 -5.83
C LEU A 285 -12.75 3.16 -4.66
N PHE A 286 -13.61 3.48 -3.69
CA PHE A 286 -14.04 2.54 -2.68
C PHE A 286 -15.41 1.98 -3.06
N VAL A 287 -15.53 0.66 -3.11
CA VAL A 287 -16.79 -0.07 -3.35
C VAL A 287 -17.16 -0.81 -2.08
N SER A 288 -18.44 -0.77 -1.70
CA SER A 288 -18.90 -1.46 -0.50
C SER A 288 -18.81 -2.97 -0.69
N ALA A 289 -18.55 -3.72 0.38
CA ALA A 289 -18.53 -5.19 0.33
C ALA A 289 -19.86 -5.78 -0.16
N ARG A 290 -20.98 -5.08 0.04
CA ARG A 290 -22.29 -5.48 -0.46
C ARG A 290 -22.36 -5.48 -1.99
N ASP A 291 -21.65 -4.54 -2.63
CA ASP A 291 -21.76 -4.28 -4.07
C ASP A 291 -20.55 -4.81 -4.86
N ILE A 292 -19.52 -5.35 -4.19
CA ILE A 292 -18.25 -5.73 -4.83
C ILE A 292 -18.41 -6.87 -5.85
N ALA A 293 -19.33 -7.80 -5.61
CA ALA A 293 -19.63 -8.88 -6.55
C ALA A 293 -20.37 -8.37 -7.81
N ASP A 294 -21.17 -7.32 -7.67
CA ASP A 294 -21.82 -6.66 -8.80
C ASP A 294 -20.80 -5.83 -9.60
N PHE A 295 -19.86 -5.18 -8.91
CA PHE A 295 -18.73 -4.49 -9.52
C PHE A 295 -17.83 -5.44 -10.32
N ASP A 296 -17.45 -6.59 -9.74
CA ASP A 296 -16.70 -7.64 -10.46
C ASP A 296 -17.41 -8.06 -11.75
N ARG A 297 -18.71 -8.37 -11.66
CA ARG A 297 -19.49 -8.83 -12.81
C ARG A 297 -19.62 -7.76 -13.90
N ALA A 298 -19.96 -6.53 -13.53
CA ALA A 298 -20.30 -5.48 -14.50
C ALA A 298 -19.06 -4.73 -15.02
N VAL A 299 -18.08 -4.47 -14.15
CA VAL A 299 -16.92 -3.65 -14.46
C VAL A 299 -15.73 -4.52 -14.80
N LEU A 300 -15.25 -5.37 -13.89
CA LEU A 300 -14.04 -6.16 -14.12
C LEU A 300 -14.24 -7.17 -15.27
N LYS A 301 -15.19 -8.09 -15.13
CA LYS A 301 -15.49 -9.11 -16.16
C LYS A 301 -16.23 -8.57 -17.37
N GLY A 302 -16.85 -7.39 -17.25
CA GLY A 302 -17.68 -6.79 -18.29
C GLY A 302 -16.92 -5.77 -19.12
N MET A 303 -16.61 -4.62 -18.53
CA MET A 303 -15.98 -3.49 -19.22
C MET A 303 -14.46 -3.65 -19.37
N LEU A 304 -13.81 -4.32 -18.42
CA LEU A 304 -12.34 -4.40 -18.31
C LEU A 304 -11.81 -5.81 -18.54
N ALA A 305 -12.57 -6.64 -19.26
CA ALA A 305 -12.24 -8.05 -19.50
C ALA A 305 -10.88 -8.23 -20.21
N ASP A 306 -10.47 -7.24 -21.00
CA ASP A 306 -9.22 -7.23 -21.76
C ASP A 306 -8.06 -6.52 -21.03
N GLY A 307 -8.28 -6.06 -19.79
CA GLY A 307 -7.28 -5.35 -18.99
C GLY A 307 -7.28 -3.83 -19.20
N VAL A 308 -6.30 -3.16 -18.59
CA VAL A 308 -6.18 -1.69 -18.54
C VAL A 308 -4.74 -1.20 -18.72
N ASP A 309 -3.89 -2.04 -19.31
CA ASP A 309 -2.43 -1.87 -19.44
C ASP A 309 -1.73 -1.64 -18.10
N GLY A 310 -2.18 -2.36 -17.08
CA GLY A 310 -1.65 -2.30 -15.74
C GLY A 310 -2.48 -3.08 -14.72
N PRO A 311 -2.07 -3.04 -13.43
CA PRO A 311 -2.76 -3.77 -12.37
C PRO A 311 -4.18 -3.27 -12.12
N MET A 312 -5.14 -4.20 -12.00
CA MET A 312 -6.49 -3.92 -11.53
C MET A 312 -6.62 -4.30 -10.05
N LEU A 313 -6.12 -3.46 -9.15
CA LEU A 313 -6.11 -3.72 -7.71
C LEU A 313 -7.55 -3.81 -7.17
N ILE A 314 -7.76 -4.79 -6.30
CA ILE A 314 -8.99 -5.02 -5.55
C ILE A 314 -8.60 -5.70 -4.25
N TYR A 315 -9.01 -5.16 -3.10
CA TYR A 315 -8.77 -5.78 -1.80
C TYR A 315 -9.70 -5.18 -0.73
N PRO A 316 -10.06 -5.96 0.31
CA PRO A 316 -10.94 -5.48 1.35
C PRO A 316 -10.21 -4.57 2.35
N MET A 317 -10.95 -3.63 2.92
CA MET A 317 -10.50 -2.80 4.04
C MET A 317 -11.54 -2.81 5.16
N LEU A 318 -11.10 -2.53 6.38
CA LEU A 318 -11.98 -2.43 7.55
C LEU A 318 -12.27 -0.96 7.87
N LYS A 319 -13.56 -0.59 7.85
CA LYS A 319 -14.02 0.76 8.21
C LYS A 319 -13.69 1.15 9.67
N SER A 320 -13.45 0.17 10.54
CA SER A 320 -13.14 0.38 11.96
C SER A 320 -11.70 0.83 12.23
N LYS A 321 -10.91 1.03 11.19
CA LYS A 321 -9.48 1.38 11.25
C LYS A 321 -9.23 2.78 10.71
#